data_AF-A0A7S3GN58-F1
#
_entry.id   AF-A0A7S3GN58-F1
#
_cell.length_a   1.000
_cell.length_b   1.000
_cell.length_c   1.000
_cell.angle_alpha   90.00
_cell.angle_beta   90.00
_cell.angle_gamma   90.00
#
_symmetry.space_group_name_H-M   'P 1'
#
loop_
_entity.id
_entity.type
_entity.pdbx_description
1 polymer ?
#
loop_
_entity_poly.entity_id
_entity_poly.type
_entity_poly.pdbx_seq_one_letter_code
_entity_poly.pdbx_strand_id
1 'polypeptide(L)'
;FISHEIRTPLNTVRLGLKVLELEMSNLAEMVLRTPIEDLSAFVMSTTENWRHLTDDISTNSESAVEVLDDLLNYDKIEMGSLRLEVSLFNIWELARRTTSIMQMQASEKKIHLDLTCDHILITGLVQDYASPRQSVKRRLRS
;
A
#
# COMPACT_ATOMS: atom_id res chain seq x y z
N PHE A 1 3.01 10.70 16.27
CA PHE A 1 3.53 10.09 15.04
C PHE A 1 2.43 10.04 13.98
N ILE A 2 1.37 9.26 14.20
CA ILE A 2 0.23 9.08 13.26
C ILE A 2 -0.46 10.40 12.84
N SER A 3 -0.67 11.35 13.77
CA SER A 3 -1.27 12.65 13.44
C SER A 3 -0.47 13.45 12.40
N HIS A 4 0.86 13.26 12.33
CA HIS A 4 1.72 13.93 11.36
C HIS A 4 1.68 13.21 9.99
N GLU A 5 1.54 11.89 9.99
CA GLU A 5 1.40 11.07 8.79
C GLU A 5 0.04 11.22 8.11
N ILE A 6 -1.04 11.45 8.87
CA ILE A 6 -2.36 11.80 8.30
C ILE A 6 -2.36 13.22 7.73
N ARG A 7 -1.65 14.16 8.40
CA ARG A 7 -1.67 15.57 8.03
C ARG A 7 -0.96 15.87 6.71
N THR A 8 0.13 15.17 6.41
CA THR A 8 0.91 15.38 5.17
C THR A 8 0.08 15.13 3.89
N PRO A 9 -0.54 13.95 3.67
CA PRO A 9 -1.35 13.70 2.50
C PRO A 9 -2.59 14.61 2.45
N LEU A 10 -3.25 14.86 3.58
CA LEU A 10 -4.38 15.80 3.63
C LEU A 10 -3.99 17.24 3.29
N ASN A 11 -2.78 17.68 3.66
CA ASN A 11 -2.27 18.99 3.26
C ASN A 11 -2.09 19.08 1.75
N THR A 12 -1.56 18.02 1.12
CA THR A 12 -1.41 17.93 -0.33
C THR A 12 -2.77 17.98 -1.02
N VAL A 13 -3.75 17.19 -0.55
CA VAL A 13 -5.15 17.23 -1.04
C VAL A 13 -5.72 18.64 -0.94
N ARG A 14 -5.60 19.28 0.22
CA ARG A 14 -6.12 20.64 0.45
C ARG A 14 -5.46 21.67 -0.45
N LEU A 15 -4.14 21.59 -0.64
CA LEU A 15 -3.42 22.50 -1.53
C LEU A 15 -3.82 22.27 -2.98
N GLY A 16 -3.86 21.01 -3.43
CA GLY A 16 -4.26 20.67 -4.79
C GLY A 16 -5.67 21.16 -5.11
N LEU A 17 -6.63 20.93 -4.22
CA LEU A 17 -8.00 21.44 -4.39
C LEU A 17 -8.04 22.96 -4.49
N LYS A 18 -7.26 23.68 -3.67
CA LYS A 18 -7.16 25.15 -3.76
C LYS A 18 -6.55 25.62 -5.08
N VAL A 19 -5.52 24.95 -5.58
CA VAL A 19 -4.92 25.29 -6.89
C VAL A 19 -5.95 25.06 -7.99
N LEU A 20 -6.64 23.93 -7.98
CA LEU A 20 -7.68 23.60 -8.95
C LEU A 20 -8.81 24.64 -8.94
N GLU A 21 -9.29 25.03 -7.75
CA GLU A 21 -10.31 26.07 -7.58
C GLU A 21 -9.86 27.42 -8.14
N LEU A 22 -8.61 27.83 -7.85
CA LEU A 22 -8.03 29.08 -8.34
C LEU A 22 -7.89 29.09 -9.87
N GLU A 23 -7.41 28.01 -10.46
CA GLU A 23 -7.26 27.89 -11.92
C GLU A 23 -8.60 27.85 -12.63
N MET A 24 -9.58 27.11 -12.10
CA MET A 24 -10.94 27.09 -12.64
C MET A 24 -11.60 28.47 -12.59
N SER A 25 -11.42 29.19 -11.48
CA SER A 25 -11.97 30.55 -11.32
C SER A 25 -11.36 31.55 -12.31
N ASN A 26 -10.08 31.38 -12.63
CA ASN A 26 -9.35 32.27 -13.54
C ASN A 26 -9.42 31.81 -15.01
N LEU A 27 -10.02 30.65 -15.32
CA LEU A 27 -10.03 30.08 -16.66
C LEU A 27 -10.59 31.06 -17.70
N ALA A 28 -11.70 31.74 -17.38
CA ALA A 28 -12.32 32.70 -18.29
C ALA A 28 -11.38 33.84 -18.67
N GLU A 29 -10.63 34.38 -17.71
CA GLU A 29 -9.64 35.43 -17.97
C GLU A 29 -8.45 34.90 -18.78
N MET A 30 -7.98 33.69 -18.47
CA MET A 30 -6.88 33.05 -19.21
C MET A 30 -7.24 32.80 -20.67
N VAL A 31 -8.46 32.32 -20.93
CA VAL A 31 -8.97 32.11 -22.30
C VAL A 31 -9.07 33.42 -23.07
N LEU A 32 -9.58 34.49 -22.46
CA LEU A 32 -9.69 35.81 -23.10
C LEU A 32 -8.33 36.42 -23.47
N ARG A 33 -7.28 36.10 -22.71
CA ARG A 33 -5.91 36.57 -22.96
C ARG A 33 -5.14 35.70 -23.97
N THR A 34 -5.67 34.53 -24.33
CA THR A 34 -5.00 33.58 -25.22
C THR A 34 -5.35 33.88 -26.67
N PRO A 35 -4.37 34.05 -27.58
CA PRO A 35 -4.62 34.17 -29.01
C PRO A 35 -5.42 32.97 -29.54
N ILE A 36 -6.32 33.21 -30.49
CA ILE A 36 -7.21 32.17 -31.04
C ILE A 36 -6.42 30.99 -31.64
N GLU A 37 -5.26 31.27 -32.24
CA GLU A 37 -4.35 30.27 -32.80
C GLU A 37 -3.77 29.30 -31.76
N ASP A 38 -3.56 29.75 -30.53
CA ASP A 38 -2.98 28.95 -29.44
C ASP A 38 -4.04 28.34 -28.51
N LEU A 39 -5.32 28.70 -28.69
CA LEU A 39 -6.40 28.32 -27.77
C LEU A 39 -6.55 26.80 -27.63
N SER A 40 -6.37 26.06 -28.73
CA SER A 40 -6.44 24.59 -28.71
C SER A 40 -5.32 23.97 -27.86
N ALA A 41 -4.07 24.43 -28.04
CA ALA A 41 -2.93 23.98 -27.27
C ALA A 41 -3.06 24.36 -25.79
N PHE A 42 -3.55 25.57 -25.52
CA PHE A 42 -3.85 26.03 -24.17
C PHE A 42 -4.84 25.08 -23.46
N VAL A 43 -6.02 24.85 -24.06
CA VAL A 43 -7.05 23.97 -23.49
C VAL A 43 -6.52 22.56 -23.24
N MET A 44 -5.76 21.98 -24.19
CA MET A 44 -5.16 20.66 -24.01
C MET A 44 -4.18 20.63 -22.83
N SER A 45 -3.30 21.62 -22.71
CA SER A 45 -2.32 21.69 -21.63
C SER A 45 -2.97 21.92 -20.26
N THR A 46 -3.96 22.81 -20.15
CA THR A 46 -4.71 23.05 -18.91
C THR A 46 -5.47 21.80 -18.48
N THR A 47 -6.14 21.11 -19.42
CA THR A 47 -6.89 19.88 -19.12
C THR A 47 -5.96 18.79 -18.61
N GLU A 48 -4.79 18.62 -19.23
CA GLU A 48 -3.81 17.63 -18.79
C GLU A 48 -3.22 17.96 -17.41
N ASN A 49 -2.94 19.23 -17.14
CA ASN A 49 -2.50 19.69 -15.83
C ASN A 49 -3.56 19.41 -14.74
N TRP A 50 -4.83 19.68 -15.02
CA TRP A 50 -5.92 19.38 -14.09
C TRP A 50 -6.12 17.88 -13.88
N ARG A 51 -5.91 17.07 -14.92
CA ARG A 51 -5.91 15.61 -14.82
C ARG A 51 -4.83 15.13 -13.86
N HIS A 52 -3.59 15.59 -14.05
CA HIS A 52 -2.48 15.27 -13.15
C HIS A 52 -2.73 15.74 -11.72
N LEU A 53 -3.20 16.97 -11.55
CA LEU A 53 -3.51 17.52 -10.22
C LEU A 53 -4.60 16.69 -9.51
N THR A 54 -5.61 16.25 -10.25
CA THR A 54 -6.69 15.40 -9.71
C THR A 54 -6.19 14.01 -9.35
N ASP A 55 -5.29 13.44 -10.15
CA ASP A 55 -4.64 12.15 -9.89
C ASP A 55 -3.78 12.20 -8.60
N ASP A 56 -3.01 13.28 -8.44
CA ASP A 56 -2.25 13.54 -7.21
C ASP A 56 -3.18 13.67 -5.99
N ILE A 57 -4.28 14.43 -6.12
CA ILE A 57 -5.29 14.56 -5.06
C ILE A 57 -5.89 13.21 -4.70
N SER A 58 -6.23 12.37 -5.68
CA SER A 58 -6.81 11.04 -5.46
C SER A 58 -5.84 10.14 -4.71
N THR A 59 -4.60 10.03 -5.21
CA THR A 59 -3.54 9.19 -4.62
C THR A 59 -3.23 9.61 -3.17
N ASN A 60 -3.17 10.92 -2.89
CA ASN A 60 -2.94 11.40 -1.54
C ASN A 60 -4.17 11.18 -0.63
N SER A 61 -5.39 11.24 -1.18
CA SER A 61 -6.61 10.93 -0.42
C SER A 61 -6.64 9.45 -0.01
N GLU A 62 -6.31 8.54 -0.91
CA GLU A 62 -6.18 7.11 -0.62
C GLU A 62 -5.11 6.84 0.43
N SER A 63 -3.93 7.47 0.29
CA SER A 63 -2.85 7.36 1.29
C SER A 63 -3.30 7.82 2.69
N ALA A 64 -4.11 8.88 2.77
CA ALA A 64 -4.64 9.35 4.06
C ALA A 64 -5.65 8.36 4.68
N VAL A 65 -6.43 7.67 3.84
CA VAL A 65 -7.37 6.63 4.28
C VAL A 65 -6.61 5.42 4.81
N GLU A 66 -5.55 4.97 4.16
CA GLU A 66 -4.71 3.86 4.63
C GLU A 66 -4.12 4.13 6.02
N VAL A 67 -3.56 5.33 6.24
CA VAL A 67 -3.03 5.72 7.56
C VAL A 67 -4.14 5.80 8.61
N LEU A 68 -5.35 6.19 8.22
CA LEU A 68 -6.51 6.18 9.12
C LEU A 68 -6.92 4.75 9.49
N ASP A 69 -6.93 3.83 8.54
CA ASP A 69 -7.24 2.42 8.78
C ASP A 69 -6.21 1.77 9.72
N ASP A 70 -4.93 2.11 9.57
CA ASP A 70 -3.87 1.68 10.48
C ASP A 70 -4.07 2.24 11.89
N LEU A 71 -4.48 3.51 12.03
CA LEU A 71 -4.84 4.10 13.32
C LEU A 71 -6.01 3.34 13.97
N LEU A 72 -7.05 3.02 13.22
CA LEU A 72 -8.20 2.27 13.72
C LEU A 72 -7.82 0.85 14.14
N ASN A 73 -6.89 0.22 13.43
CA ASN A 73 -6.38 -1.09 13.81
C ASN A 73 -5.50 -1.03 15.06
N TYR A 74 -4.71 0.04 15.23
CA TYR A 74 -3.96 0.30 16.46
C TYR A 74 -4.90 0.46 17.67
N ASP A 75 -5.97 1.25 17.52
CA ASP A 75 -6.98 1.44 18.57
C ASP A 75 -7.63 0.11 18.99
N LYS A 76 -7.93 -0.76 18.01
CA LYS A 76 -8.46 -2.12 18.30
C LYS A 76 -7.49 -2.95 19.12
N ILE A 77 -6.18 -2.83 18.87
CA ILE A 77 -5.11 -3.52 19.62
C ILE A 77 -5.03 -2.97 21.04
N GLU A 78 -5.00 -1.64 21.22
CA GLU A 78 -4.89 -1.00 22.54
C GLU A 78 -6.10 -1.32 23.44
N MET A 79 -7.30 -1.40 22.85
CA MET A 79 -8.51 -1.82 23.55
C MET A 79 -8.60 -3.34 23.81
N GLY A 80 -7.62 -4.14 23.36
CA GLY A 80 -7.64 -5.60 23.47
C GLY A 80 -8.77 -6.27 22.69
N SER A 81 -9.38 -5.55 21.75
CA SER A 81 -10.54 -6.00 20.97
C SER A 81 -10.15 -6.76 19.70
N LEU A 82 -8.89 -6.64 19.26
CA LEU A 82 -8.37 -7.39 18.12
C LEU A 82 -8.25 -8.88 18.49
N ARG A 83 -9.02 -9.74 17.82
CA ARG A 83 -8.93 -11.20 17.96
C ARG A 83 -8.09 -11.76 16.82
N LEU A 84 -6.96 -12.38 17.15
CA LEU A 84 -6.16 -13.13 16.18
C LEU A 84 -6.88 -14.43 15.85
N GLU A 85 -7.19 -14.63 14.57
CA GLU A 85 -7.72 -15.88 14.08
C GLU A 85 -6.57 -16.85 13.81
N VAL A 86 -6.58 -18.01 14.46
CA VAL A 86 -5.62 -19.09 14.22
C VAL A 86 -6.28 -20.09 13.29
N SER A 87 -5.75 -20.20 12.07
CA SER A 87 -6.21 -21.16 11.07
C SER A 87 -5.03 -21.92 10.46
N LEU A 88 -5.28 -23.16 10.02
CA LEU A 88 -4.33 -23.91 9.21
C LEU A 88 -4.39 -23.39 7.77
N PHE A 89 -3.25 -23.01 7.22
CA PHE A 89 -3.15 -22.55 5.83
C PHE A 89 -1.97 -23.20 5.11
N ASN A 90 -2.06 -23.27 3.79
CA ASN A 90 -0.99 -23.81 2.96
C ASN A 90 0.08 -22.74 2.70
N ILE A 91 1.21 -22.84 3.40
CA ILE A 91 2.33 -21.90 3.26
C ILE A 91 2.85 -21.80 1.83
N TRP A 92 2.81 -22.89 1.05
CA TRP A 92 3.23 -22.89 -0.36
C TRP A 92 2.29 -22.12 -1.26
N GLU A 93 1.01 -22.20 -0.98
CA GLU A 93 0.00 -21.43 -1.72
C GLU A 93 0.12 -19.94 -1.40
N LEU A 94 0.33 -19.59 -0.13
CA LEU A 94 0.61 -18.21 0.28
C LEU A 94 1.87 -17.68 -0.41
N ALA A 95 2.98 -18.40 -0.31
CA ALA A 95 4.25 -18.00 -0.93
C ALA A 95 4.08 -17.80 -2.44
N ARG A 96 3.40 -18.72 -3.14
CA ARG A 96 3.16 -18.61 -4.58
C ARG A 96 2.31 -17.40 -4.94
N ARG A 97 1.23 -17.13 -4.20
CA ARG A 97 0.37 -15.96 -4.41
C ARG A 97 1.17 -14.66 -4.23
N THR A 98 1.93 -14.56 -3.15
CA THR A 98 2.80 -13.41 -2.89
C THR A 98 3.84 -13.23 -3.99
N THR A 99 4.55 -14.30 -4.38
CA THR A 99 5.51 -14.24 -5.49
C THR A 99 4.85 -13.80 -6.79
N SER A 100 3.65 -14.28 -7.10
CA SER A 100 2.93 -13.91 -8.34
C SER A 100 2.65 -12.41 -8.42
N ILE A 101 2.24 -11.79 -7.31
CA ILE A 101 2.02 -10.34 -7.22
C ILE A 101 3.35 -9.60 -7.48
N MET A 102 4.43 -10.03 -6.84
CA MET A 102 5.75 -9.41 -7.00
C MET A 102 6.36 -9.66 -8.38
N GLN A 103 6.03 -10.77 -9.04
CA GLN A 103 6.52 -11.14 -10.36
C GLN A 103 6.10 -10.10 -11.42
N MET A 104 4.88 -9.56 -11.30
CA MET A 104 4.37 -8.54 -12.20
C MET A 104 5.26 -7.29 -12.17
N GLN A 105 5.58 -6.81 -10.98
CA GLN A 105 6.48 -5.66 -10.76
C GLN A 105 7.93 -5.97 -11.17
N ALA A 106 8.41 -7.19 -10.93
CA ALA A 106 9.75 -7.62 -11.30
C ALA A 106 9.92 -7.65 -12.83
N SER A 107 8.90 -8.13 -13.55
CA SER A 107 8.88 -8.18 -15.02
C SER A 107 8.98 -6.79 -15.65
N GLU A 108 8.24 -5.80 -15.14
CA GLU A 108 8.33 -4.40 -15.60
C GLU A 108 9.75 -3.83 -15.47
N LYS A 109 10.48 -4.26 -14.43
CA LYS A 109 11.84 -3.83 -14.13
C LYS A 109 12.92 -4.77 -14.71
N LYS A 110 12.55 -5.77 -15.50
CA LYS A 110 13.45 -6.81 -16.06
C LYS A 110 14.26 -7.55 -14.98
N ILE A 111 13.68 -7.73 -13.80
CA ILE A 111 14.25 -8.47 -12.69
C ILE A 111 13.75 -9.91 -12.77
N HIS A 112 14.67 -10.87 -12.70
CA HIS A 112 14.32 -12.28 -12.60
C HIS A 112 14.04 -12.63 -11.14
N LEU A 113 12.80 -12.98 -10.85
CA LEU A 113 12.32 -13.43 -9.54
C LEU A 113 11.88 -14.89 -9.68
N ASP A 114 12.39 -15.76 -8.83
CA ASP A 114 12.04 -17.18 -8.78
C ASP A 114 11.70 -17.58 -7.33
N LEU A 115 10.68 -18.43 -7.18
CA LEU A 115 10.32 -19.05 -5.91
C LEU A 115 10.84 -20.49 -5.88
N THR A 116 11.89 -20.73 -5.12
CA THR A 116 12.48 -22.07 -4.93
C THR A 116 12.14 -22.64 -3.55
N CYS A 117 11.92 -23.95 -3.50
CA CYS A 117 11.74 -24.69 -2.25
C CYS A 117 12.76 -25.84 -2.19
N ASP A 118 13.61 -25.84 -1.16
CA ASP A 118 14.40 -27.01 -0.84
C ASP A 118 13.57 -28.00 -0.02
N HIS A 119 13.30 -29.15 -0.65
CA HIS A 119 12.46 -30.23 -0.11
C HIS A 119 12.97 -30.79 1.23
N ILE A 120 14.24 -30.57 1.58
CA ILE A 120 14.90 -31.02 2.81
C ILE A 120 14.36 -30.27 4.04
N LEU A 121 14.00 -28.98 3.90
CA LEU A 121 13.52 -28.15 5.02
C LEU A 121 12.09 -28.51 5.47
N ILE A 122 11.26 -29.01 4.54
CA ILE A 122 9.87 -29.44 4.86
C ILE A 122 9.88 -30.64 5.80
N THR A 123 10.79 -31.60 5.57
CA THR A 123 10.88 -32.82 6.38
C THR A 123 11.31 -32.53 7.82
N GLY A 124 12.21 -31.55 8.02
CA GLY A 124 12.63 -31.11 9.36
C GLY A 124 11.52 -30.41 10.14
N LEU A 125 10.76 -29.52 9.50
CA LEU A 125 9.61 -28.86 10.13
C LEU A 125 8.49 -29.85 10.45
N VAL A 126 8.11 -30.74 9.53
CA VAL A 126 7.07 -31.75 9.79
C VAL A 126 7.49 -32.72 10.90
N GLN A 127 8.78 -33.07 11.02
CA GLN A 127 9.28 -33.90 12.12
C GLN A 127 9.20 -33.20 13.48
N ASP A 128 9.52 -31.90 13.56
CA ASP A 128 9.45 -31.13 14.81
C ASP A 128 7.99 -30.96 15.29
N TYR A 129 7.06 -30.71 14.36
CA TYR A 129 5.61 -30.63 14.67
C TYR A 129 4.98 -31.99 15.00
N ALA A 130 5.52 -33.10 14.48
CA ALA A 130 5.00 -34.45 14.74
C ALA A 130 5.50 -35.07 16.06
N SER A 131 6.39 -34.41 16.81
CA SER A 131 6.95 -34.92 18.06
C SER A 131 6.51 -34.18 19.35
N PRO A 132 5.21 -33.91 19.63
CA PRO A 132 4.82 -33.22 20.85
C PRO A 132 4.57 -34.15 22.05
N ARG A 133 5.16 -35.37 22.13
CA ARG A 133 5.01 -36.22 23.32
C ARG A 133 6.26 -37.03 23.67
N GLN A 134 6.68 -36.87 24.93
CA GLN A 134 7.69 -37.63 25.69
C GLN A 134 9.13 -37.18 25.38
N SER A 135 9.83 -36.39 26.22
CA SER A 135 10.26 -36.80 27.57
C SER A 135 11.02 -35.66 28.25
N VAL A 136 10.43 -34.97 29.22
CA VAL A 136 11.19 -34.28 30.28
C VAL A 136 10.78 -34.91 31.60
N LYS A 137 11.36 -36.08 31.88
CA LYS A 137 11.44 -36.65 33.23
C LYS A 137 12.84 -37.23 33.44
N ARG A 138 13.50 -36.68 34.46
CA ARG A 138 14.66 -37.21 35.22
C ARG A 138 16.02 -37.21 34.53
N ARG A 139 16.94 -36.41 35.08
CA ARG A 139 17.96 -36.95 35.99
C ARG A 139 18.46 -35.88 36.97
N LEU A 140 18.12 -36.07 38.25
CA LEU A 140 18.81 -35.50 39.41
C LEU A 140 19.94 -36.45 39.81
N ARG A 141 21.06 -35.88 40.28
CA ARG A 141 22.24 -36.48 40.96
C ARG A 141 23.20 -37.22 40.01
N SER A 142 24.51 -37.18 40.19
CA SER A 142 25.33 -36.93 41.39
C SER A 142 25.76 -35.49 41.63
#